data_AF-A0A3C7VWR8-F1
#
_entry.id   AF-A0A3C7VWR8-F1
#
_cell.length_a   1.000
_cell.length_b   1.000
_cell.length_c   1.000
_cell.angle_alpha   90.00
_cell.angle_beta   90.00
_cell.angle_gamma   90.00
#
_symmetry.space_group_name_H-M   'P 1'
#
loop_
_entity.id
_entity.type
_entity.pdbx_description
1 polymer ?
#
loop_
_entity_poly.entity_id
_entity_poly.type
_entity_poly.pdbx_seq_one_letter_code
_entity_poly.pdbx_strand_id
1 'polypeptide(L)'
;MKTLQYERGAEAGAAGGLAFVRIVLDDLVDGLAEVRRDGAPVLEDPLVRDQLVRLAMEEKAIALGDKRAAIAPLTTDYPFSLPLSHKLRWTEYTRRMRQFAINAQGADGARYVGDEEALAGGFWQRAYLNSFSATIGGGTSQVQANIIAEHVLGLPK
;
A
#
# COMPACT_ATOMS: atom_id res chain seq x y z
N MET A 1 -1.96 7.49 26.07
CA MET A 1 -3.14 7.59 25.17
C MET A 1 -3.36 6.23 24.52
N LYS A 2 -4.08 5.30 25.17
CA LYS A 2 -4.25 3.90 24.66
C LYS A 2 -5.29 3.80 23.55
N THR A 3 -6.30 4.67 23.54
CA THR A 3 -7.41 4.66 22.58
C THR A 3 -6.99 4.77 21.11
N LEU A 4 -5.92 5.52 20.80
CA LEU A 4 -5.45 5.65 19.42
C LEU A 4 -4.68 4.43 18.92
N GLN A 5 -4.17 3.56 19.80
CA GLN A 5 -3.47 2.33 19.38
C GLN A 5 -4.45 1.35 18.69
N TYR A 6 -5.69 1.31 19.16
CA TYR A 6 -6.78 0.53 18.57
C TYR A 6 -7.07 1.00 17.14
N GLU A 7 -7.39 2.29 16.94
CA GLU A 7 -7.75 2.85 15.63
C GLU A 7 -6.61 2.77 14.59
N ARG A 8 -5.36 2.78 15.07
CA ARG A 8 -4.13 2.69 14.24
C ARG A 8 -3.74 1.27 13.86
N GLY A 9 -4.44 0.27 14.38
CA GLY A 9 -4.14 -1.13 14.16
C GLY A 9 -2.95 -1.67 14.93
N ALA A 10 -2.42 -0.92 15.91
CA ALA A 10 -1.38 -1.40 16.81
C ALA A 10 -1.92 -2.43 17.83
N GLU A 11 -3.23 -2.41 18.10
CA GLU A 11 -3.88 -3.32 19.06
C GLU A 11 -4.99 -4.20 18.45
N ALA A 12 -5.74 -3.71 17.44
CA ALA A 12 -6.93 -4.42 16.92
C ALA A 12 -7.11 -4.40 15.39
N GLY A 13 -6.07 -4.03 14.64
CA GLY A 13 -6.18 -3.77 13.20
C GLY A 13 -6.80 -2.39 12.90
N ALA A 14 -6.44 -1.80 11.74
CA ALA A 14 -6.86 -0.43 11.40
C ALA A 14 -8.39 -0.32 11.29
N ALA A 15 -8.97 0.71 11.90
CA ALA A 15 -10.41 0.99 11.80
C ALA A 15 -10.81 1.24 10.34
N GLY A 16 -11.41 0.25 9.70
CA GLY A 16 -11.82 0.31 8.29
C GLY A 16 -12.08 -1.04 7.62
N GLY A 17 -12.37 -2.12 8.37
CA GLY A 17 -12.41 -3.51 7.87
C GLY A 17 -13.29 -3.80 6.64
N LEU A 18 -14.19 -2.88 6.23
CA LEU A 18 -14.97 -2.96 4.99
C LEU A 18 -14.30 -2.27 3.78
N ALA A 19 -13.30 -1.41 3.99
CA ALA A 19 -12.58 -0.65 2.95
C ALA A 19 -11.41 -1.42 2.31
N PHE A 20 -11.08 -2.60 2.83
CA PHE A 20 -10.00 -3.45 2.33
C PHE A 20 -10.60 -4.68 1.63
N VAL A 21 -11.10 -4.51 0.40
CA VAL A 21 -10.88 -5.61 -0.56
C VAL A 21 -9.36 -5.78 -0.57
N ARG A 22 -8.88 -6.96 -0.17
CA ARG A 22 -7.45 -7.25 -0.13
C ARG A 22 -6.97 -7.34 -1.58
N ILE A 23 -6.53 -6.20 -2.08
CA ILE A 23 -5.88 -6.08 -3.38
C ILE A 23 -4.40 -6.37 -3.16
N VAL A 24 -3.91 -7.47 -3.72
CA VAL A 24 -2.51 -7.86 -3.72
C VAL A 24 -1.87 -7.55 -5.06
N LEU A 25 -0.55 -7.71 -5.14
CA LEU A 25 0.18 -7.50 -6.39
C LEU A 25 -0.33 -8.38 -7.54
N ASP A 26 -0.78 -9.60 -7.26
CA ASP A 26 -1.31 -10.49 -8.31
C ASP A 26 -2.56 -9.88 -8.97
N ASP A 27 -3.47 -9.26 -8.19
CA ASP A 27 -4.63 -8.56 -8.75
C ASP A 27 -4.21 -7.41 -9.68
N LEU A 28 -3.10 -6.72 -9.36
CA LEU A 28 -2.53 -5.68 -10.22
C LEU A 28 -2.02 -6.27 -11.53
N VAL A 29 -1.28 -7.38 -11.47
CA VAL A 29 -0.74 -8.04 -12.67
C VAL A 29 -1.88 -8.52 -13.57
N ASP A 30 -2.88 -9.18 -12.99
CA ASP A 30 -4.07 -9.63 -13.71
C ASP A 30 -4.84 -8.45 -14.31
N GLY A 31 -4.99 -7.36 -13.54
CA GLY A 31 -5.63 -6.14 -13.98
C GLY A 31 -4.91 -5.41 -15.12
N LEU A 32 -3.65 -5.72 -15.38
CA LEU A 32 -2.84 -5.13 -16.45
C LEU A 32 -2.59 -6.09 -17.63
N ALA A 33 -3.06 -7.34 -17.56
CA ALA A 33 -2.75 -8.37 -18.55
C ALA A 33 -3.11 -7.97 -19.99
N GLU A 34 -4.25 -7.29 -20.17
CA GLU A 34 -4.77 -6.84 -21.47
C GLU A 34 -4.31 -5.43 -21.85
N VAL A 35 -3.59 -4.73 -20.98
CA VAL A 35 -3.15 -3.36 -21.24
C VAL A 35 -1.99 -3.37 -22.23
N ARG A 36 -2.14 -2.61 -23.33
CA ARG A 36 -1.12 -2.47 -24.36
C ARG A 36 -0.67 -1.02 -24.50
N ARG A 37 0.60 -0.81 -24.80
CA ARG A 37 1.20 0.49 -25.13
C ARG A 37 2.06 0.31 -26.38
N ASP A 38 1.90 1.21 -27.35
CA ASP A 38 2.65 1.20 -28.61
C ASP A 38 2.62 -0.16 -29.34
N GLY A 39 1.48 -0.86 -29.26
CA GLY A 39 1.27 -2.16 -29.91
C GLY A 39 1.82 -3.36 -29.14
N ALA A 40 2.47 -3.20 -28.00
CA ALA A 40 3.00 -4.29 -27.16
C ALA A 40 2.30 -4.36 -25.78
N PRO A 41 2.25 -5.53 -25.11
CA PRO A 41 1.75 -5.63 -23.74
C PRO A 41 2.57 -4.76 -22.78
N VAL A 42 1.90 -4.04 -21.89
CA VAL A 42 2.57 -3.16 -20.91
C VAL A 42 3.48 -3.96 -19.96
N LEU A 43 3.11 -5.21 -19.67
CA LEU A 43 3.88 -6.10 -18.81
C LEU A 43 5.18 -6.61 -19.44
N GLU A 44 5.39 -6.39 -20.75
CA GLU A 44 6.65 -6.70 -21.44
C GLU A 44 7.63 -5.51 -21.42
N ASP A 45 7.18 -4.30 -21.08
CA ASP A 45 8.03 -3.12 -20.99
C ASP A 45 9.04 -3.28 -19.82
N PRO A 46 10.36 -3.19 -20.08
CA PRO A 46 11.38 -3.40 -19.06
C PRO A 46 11.30 -2.40 -17.90
N LEU A 47 10.84 -1.17 -18.13
CA LEU A 47 10.68 -0.16 -17.08
C LEU A 47 9.46 -0.46 -16.20
N VAL A 48 8.38 -0.93 -16.80
CA VAL A 48 7.17 -1.37 -16.07
C VAL A 48 7.50 -2.59 -15.22
N ARG A 49 8.26 -3.54 -15.77
CA ARG A 49 8.72 -4.73 -15.03
C ARG A 49 9.64 -4.37 -13.86
N ASP A 50 10.57 -3.44 -14.03
CA ASP A 50 11.42 -2.98 -12.92
C ASP A 50 10.58 -2.36 -11.79
N GLN A 51 9.59 -1.54 -12.14
CA GLN A 51 8.66 -0.95 -11.16
C GLN A 51 7.81 -2.02 -10.45
N LEU A 52 7.31 -3.02 -11.18
CA LEU A 52 6.58 -4.16 -10.59
C LEU A 52 7.44 -4.97 -9.62
N VAL A 53 8.71 -5.22 -9.97
CA VAL A 53 9.64 -5.94 -9.08
C VAL A 53 9.85 -5.16 -7.77
N ARG A 54 9.97 -3.83 -7.83
CA ARG A 54 10.07 -3.01 -6.61
C ARG A 54 8.83 -3.12 -5.73
N LEU A 55 7.63 -3.09 -6.34
CA LEU A 55 6.37 -3.30 -5.61
C LEU A 55 6.30 -4.70 -5.01
N ALA A 56 6.69 -5.74 -5.75
CA ALA A 56 6.73 -7.12 -5.27
C ALA A 56 7.67 -7.30 -4.08
N MET A 57 8.86 -6.69 -4.15
CA MET A 57 9.82 -6.70 -3.05
C MET A 57 9.26 -6.02 -1.81
N GLU A 58 8.58 -4.89 -1.97
CA GLU A 58 7.97 -4.15 -0.86
C GLU A 58 6.83 -4.94 -0.21
N GLU A 59 5.92 -5.51 -0.99
CA GLU A 59 4.84 -6.38 -0.48
C GLU A 59 5.40 -7.56 0.30
N LYS A 60 6.43 -8.21 -0.26
CA LYS A 60 7.11 -9.34 0.38
C LYS A 60 7.78 -8.91 1.68
N ALA A 61 8.43 -7.76 1.70
CA ALA A 61 9.07 -7.22 2.91
C ALA A 61 8.05 -6.92 4.01
N ILE A 62 6.87 -6.39 3.66
CA ILE A 62 5.78 -6.18 4.63
C ILE A 62 5.31 -7.53 5.19
N ALA A 63 4.98 -8.50 4.32
CA ALA A 63 4.51 -9.81 4.75
C ALA A 63 5.54 -10.59 5.61
N LEU A 64 6.83 -10.48 5.29
CA LEU A 64 7.90 -11.06 6.10
C LEU A 64 8.07 -10.32 7.42
N GLY A 65 7.93 -8.99 7.42
CA GLY A 65 7.91 -8.17 8.62
C GLY A 65 6.80 -8.57 9.59
N ASP A 66 5.60 -8.86 9.08
CA ASP A 66 4.46 -9.29 9.89
C ASP A 66 4.71 -10.65 10.53
N LYS A 67 5.29 -11.60 9.78
CA LYS A 67 5.72 -12.89 10.32
C LYS A 67 6.82 -12.73 11.38
N ARG A 68 7.81 -11.88 11.14
CA ARG A 68 8.89 -11.58 12.07
C ARG A 68 8.36 -10.96 13.36
N ALA A 69 7.39 -10.04 13.27
CA ALA A 69 6.79 -9.37 14.41
C ALA A 69 6.10 -10.33 15.40
N ALA A 70 5.66 -11.50 14.93
CA ALA A 70 5.05 -12.54 15.77
C ALA A 70 6.08 -13.37 16.58
N ILE A 71 7.39 -13.20 16.34
CA ILE A 71 8.45 -13.98 16.97
C ILE A 71 9.34 -13.02 17.79
N ALA A 72 9.00 -12.83 19.06
CA ALA A 72 9.64 -11.82 19.92
C ALA A 72 11.19 -11.86 19.96
N PRO A 73 11.86 -13.03 20.01
CA PRO A 73 13.32 -13.08 19.93
C PRO A 73 13.93 -12.49 18.65
N LEU A 74 13.18 -12.42 17.56
CA LEU A 74 13.65 -11.85 16.29
C LEU A 74 13.49 -10.33 16.20
N THR A 75 12.93 -9.66 17.21
CA THR A 75 12.62 -8.22 17.19
C THR A 75 13.29 -7.45 18.34
N THR A 76 14.44 -7.93 18.82
CA THR A 76 15.16 -7.36 19.96
C THR A 76 16.06 -6.18 19.59
N ASP A 77 16.42 -6.03 18.32
CA ASP A 77 17.25 -4.98 17.74
C ASP A 77 16.58 -3.60 17.77
N TYR A 78 15.35 -3.52 17.27
CA TYR A 78 14.53 -2.31 17.28
C TYR A 78 13.14 -2.65 17.82
N PRO A 79 12.97 -2.68 19.15
CA PRO A 79 11.69 -2.99 19.78
C PRO A 79 10.56 -2.13 19.22
N PHE A 80 9.41 -2.75 18.96
CA PHE A 80 8.22 -2.12 18.40
C PHE A 80 8.34 -1.47 17.00
N SER A 81 9.50 -1.55 16.33
CA SER A 81 9.69 -0.97 14.99
C SER A 81 8.71 -1.51 13.95
N LEU A 82 8.53 -2.83 13.90
CA LEU A 82 7.63 -3.49 12.94
C LEU A 82 6.15 -3.13 13.17
N PRO A 83 5.57 -3.26 14.39
CA PRO A 83 4.18 -2.90 14.62
C PRO A 83 3.91 -1.39 14.51
N LEU A 84 4.82 -0.52 14.99
CA LEU A 84 4.62 0.93 14.92
C LEU A 84 4.79 1.49 13.49
N SER A 85 5.62 0.85 12.65
CA SER A 85 5.79 1.26 11.26
C SER A 85 4.81 0.61 10.30
N HIS A 86 4.09 -0.45 10.72
CA HIS A 86 3.26 -1.28 9.85
C HIS A 86 2.29 -0.46 9.01
N LYS A 87 1.48 0.36 9.70
CA LYS A 87 0.48 1.19 9.04
C LYS A 87 1.10 2.08 7.96
N LEU A 88 2.17 2.80 8.30
CA LEU A 88 2.85 3.69 7.35
C LEU A 88 3.35 2.92 6.13
N ARG A 89 4.04 1.80 6.34
CA ARG A 89 4.57 0.97 5.24
C ARG A 89 3.43 0.44 4.36
N TRP A 90 2.40 -0.13 4.98
CA TRP A 90 1.28 -0.76 4.28
C TRP A 90 0.44 0.23 3.49
N THR A 91 0.04 1.36 4.09
CA THR A 91 -0.84 2.33 3.42
C THR A 91 -0.14 3.08 2.30
N GLU A 92 1.15 3.41 2.48
CA GLU A 92 1.95 4.03 1.42
C GLU A 92 2.26 3.06 0.27
N TYR A 93 2.59 1.80 0.57
CA TYR A 93 2.72 0.73 -0.43
C TYR A 93 1.44 0.61 -1.26
N THR A 94 0.31 0.45 -0.56
CA THR A 94 -1.00 0.28 -1.20
C THR A 94 -1.35 1.46 -2.12
N ARG A 95 -1.08 2.71 -1.66
CA ARG A 95 -1.30 3.91 -2.46
C ARG A 95 -0.42 3.92 -3.72
N ARG A 96 0.87 3.60 -3.60
CA ARG A 96 1.80 3.53 -4.75
C ARG A 96 1.43 2.44 -5.74
N MET A 97 1.07 1.25 -5.25
CA MET A 97 0.65 0.12 -6.08
C MET A 97 -0.58 0.48 -6.92
N ARG A 98 -1.59 1.09 -6.30
CA ARG A 98 -2.81 1.53 -6.99
C ARG A 98 -2.56 2.68 -7.96
N GLN A 99 -1.65 3.60 -7.61
CA GLN A 99 -1.22 4.66 -8.53
C GLN A 99 -0.50 4.09 -9.76
N PHE A 100 0.36 3.10 -9.56
CA PHE A 100 1.04 2.41 -10.64
C PHE A 100 0.03 1.74 -11.58
N ALA A 101 -1.03 1.12 -11.07
CA ALA A 101 -2.10 0.54 -11.88
C ALA A 101 -2.74 1.56 -12.84
N ILE A 102 -2.96 2.79 -12.36
CA ILE A 102 -3.53 3.87 -13.19
C ILE A 102 -2.51 4.35 -14.21
N ASN A 103 -1.25 4.56 -13.80
CA ASN A 103 -0.20 5.03 -14.70
C ASN A 103 0.10 4.03 -15.83
N ALA A 104 0.02 2.72 -15.55
CA ALA A 104 0.22 1.68 -16.53
C ALA A 104 -0.79 1.74 -17.69
N GLN A 105 -2.02 2.21 -17.42
CA GLN A 105 -3.09 2.39 -18.42
C GLN A 105 -2.81 3.53 -19.41
N GLY A 106 -1.81 4.38 -19.16
CA GLY A 106 -1.53 5.52 -20.02
C GLY A 106 -2.70 6.51 -20.04
N ALA A 107 -3.13 6.93 -21.24
CA ALA A 107 -4.23 7.89 -21.39
C ALA A 107 -5.56 7.38 -20.82
N ASP A 108 -5.82 6.07 -20.91
CA ASP A 108 -7.03 5.43 -20.38
C ASP A 108 -7.12 5.51 -18.85
N GLY A 109 -5.99 5.78 -18.17
CA GLY A 109 -5.95 6.02 -16.73
C GLY A 109 -6.81 7.21 -16.27
N ALA A 110 -7.14 8.13 -17.18
CA ALA A 110 -8.02 9.27 -16.91
C ALA A 110 -9.52 8.92 -16.86
N ARG A 111 -9.92 7.74 -17.38
CA ARG A 111 -11.31 7.26 -17.29
C ARG A 111 -11.67 6.90 -15.85
N TYR A 112 -12.94 7.04 -15.50
CA TYR A 112 -13.45 6.81 -14.15
C TYR A 112 -14.63 5.82 -14.12
N VAL A 113 -15.11 5.57 -12.90
CA VAL A 113 -16.29 4.72 -12.68
C VAL A 113 -17.49 5.32 -13.39
N GLY A 114 -18.10 4.53 -14.28
CA GLY A 114 -19.24 4.95 -15.10
C GLY A 114 -18.88 5.14 -16.58
N ASP A 115 -17.60 5.23 -16.93
CA ASP A 115 -17.18 5.24 -18.33
C ASP A 115 -17.19 3.82 -18.91
N GLU A 116 -17.82 3.64 -20.06
CA GLU A 116 -17.99 2.31 -20.70
C GLU A 116 -16.65 1.64 -21.05
N GLU A 117 -15.64 2.46 -21.39
CA GLU A 117 -14.32 2.00 -21.79
C GLU A 117 -13.30 1.99 -20.62
N ALA A 118 -13.75 2.20 -19.38
CA ALA A 118 -12.84 2.16 -18.23
C ALA A 118 -12.37 0.73 -17.96
N LEU A 119 -11.05 0.55 -17.89
CA LEU A 119 -10.46 -0.74 -17.54
C LEU A 119 -10.99 -1.20 -16.16
N ALA A 120 -11.44 -2.46 -16.10
CA ALA A 120 -12.07 -3.03 -14.91
C ALA A 120 -13.19 -2.14 -14.31
N GLY A 121 -13.92 -1.41 -15.15
CA GLY A 121 -15.01 -0.51 -14.74
C GLY A 121 -14.56 0.64 -13.83
N GLY A 122 -13.31 1.09 -13.95
CA GLY A 122 -12.74 2.18 -13.15
C GLY A 122 -12.33 1.76 -11.74
N PHE A 123 -12.16 0.45 -11.51
CA PHE A 123 -11.78 -0.11 -10.21
C PHE A 123 -10.51 0.53 -9.64
N TRP A 124 -9.45 0.63 -10.45
CA TRP A 124 -8.14 1.11 -10.01
C TRP A 124 -8.16 2.58 -9.60
N GLN A 125 -8.92 3.40 -10.32
CA GLN A 125 -9.13 4.81 -10.02
C GLN A 125 -9.85 4.99 -8.68
N ARG A 126 -10.96 4.27 -8.49
CA ARG A 126 -11.69 4.27 -7.21
C ARG A 126 -10.81 3.76 -6.06
N ALA A 127 -10.05 2.69 -6.29
CA ALA A 127 -9.15 2.11 -5.30
C ALA A 127 -8.04 3.09 -4.89
N TYR A 128 -7.42 3.77 -5.86
CA TYR A 128 -6.40 4.78 -5.60
C TYR A 128 -6.96 5.95 -4.78
N LEU A 129 -8.09 6.52 -5.19
CA LEU A 129 -8.75 7.62 -4.46
C LEU A 129 -9.15 7.21 -3.03
N ASN A 130 -9.62 5.99 -2.84
CA ASN A 130 -9.92 5.47 -1.51
C ASN A 130 -8.67 5.31 -0.64
N SER A 131 -7.47 5.13 -1.22
CA SER A 131 -6.23 4.96 -0.46
C SER A 131 -5.88 6.17 0.41
N PHE A 132 -6.30 7.37 0.02
CA PHE A 132 -6.06 8.59 0.79
C PHE A 132 -6.72 8.54 2.17
N SER A 133 -7.92 7.94 2.26
CA SER A 133 -8.60 7.73 3.53
C SER A 133 -7.76 6.91 4.52
N ALA A 134 -7.05 5.88 4.04
CA ALA A 134 -6.20 5.02 4.87
C ALA A 134 -4.90 5.71 5.29
N THR A 135 -4.33 6.57 4.43
CA THR A 135 -3.14 7.37 4.76
C THR A 135 -3.43 8.51 5.75
N ILE A 136 -4.70 8.89 5.94
CA ILE A 136 -5.12 9.99 6.81
C ILE A 136 -5.80 9.47 8.09
N GLY A 137 -6.79 8.58 7.94
CA GLY A 137 -7.62 8.05 9.03
C GLY A 137 -6.77 7.32 10.07
N GLY A 138 -7.05 7.54 11.36
CA GLY A 138 -6.23 7.01 12.46
C GLY A 138 -4.85 7.67 12.59
N GLY A 139 -4.57 8.77 11.88
CA GLY A 139 -3.32 9.53 11.96
C GLY A 139 -2.51 9.45 10.65
N THR A 140 -2.16 10.63 10.12
CA THR A 140 -1.51 10.80 8.82
C THR A 140 -0.16 10.08 8.72
N SER A 141 0.34 9.87 7.51
CA SER A 141 1.69 9.37 7.27
C SER A 141 2.76 10.17 8.02
N GLN A 142 2.62 11.50 8.11
CA GLN A 142 3.52 12.36 8.89
C GLN A 142 3.42 12.09 10.40
N VAL A 143 2.21 11.89 10.92
CA VAL A 143 2.02 11.50 12.33
C VAL A 143 2.63 10.13 12.60
N GLN A 144 2.49 9.16 11.70
CA GLN A 144 3.15 7.86 11.84
C GLN A 144 4.68 7.98 11.79
N ALA A 145 5.22 8.83 10.91
CA ALA A 145 6.66 9.09 10.85
C ALA A 145 7.19 9.69 12.15
N ASN A 146 6.47 10.64 12.76
CA ASN A 146 6.83 11.19 14.08
C ASN A 146 6.79 10.12 15.18
N ILE A 147 5.78 9.23 15.17
CA ILE A 147 5.70 8.13 16.14
C ILE A 147 6.94 7.22 16.03
N ILE A 148 7.35 6.86 14.80
CA ILE A 148 8.56 6.07 14.57
C ILE A 148 9.80 6.83 15.04
N ALA A 149 9.93 8.10 14.67
CA ALA A 149 11.04 8.95 15.08
C ALA A 149 11.20 9.00 16.61
N GLU A 150 10.12 9.27 17.33
CA GLU A 150 10.15 9.40 18.79
C GLU A 150 10.30 8.05 19.51
N HIS A 151 9.51 7.04 19.12
CA HIS A 151 9.36 5.81 19.91
C HIS A 151 10.30 4.68 19.47
N VAL A 152 10.75 4.70 18.22
CA VAL A 152 11.68 3.68 17.69
C VAL A 152 13.09 4.24 17.61
N LEU A 153 13.25 5.49 17.15
CA LEU A 153 14.56 6.10 16.94
C LEU A 153 15.04 6.99 18.11
N GLY A 154 14.16 7.29 19.08
CA GLY A 154 14.50 8.12 20.24
C GLY A 154 14.78 9.60 19.89
N LEU A 155 14.25 10.09 18.78
CA LEU A 155 14.43 11.48 18.36
C LEU A 155 13.60 12.44 19.24
N PRO A 156 14.10 13.66 19.50
CA PRO A 156 13.38 14.67 20.26
C PRO A 156 12.15 15.20 19.50
N LYS A 157 11.22 15.78 20.25
CA LYS A 157 10.00 16.43 19.74
C LYS A 157 10.26 17.85 19.24
#